data_AF-A0A9P0YRV1-F1
#
_entry.id   AF-A0A9P0YRV1-F1
#
_cell.length_a   1.000
_cell.length_b   1.000
_cell.length_c   1.000
_cell.angle_alpha   90.00
_cell.angle_beta   90.00
_cell.angle_gamma   90.00
#
_symmetry.space_group_name_H-M   'P 1'
#
loop_
_entity.id
_entity.type
_entity.pdbx_description
1 polymer ?
#
loop_
_entity_poly.entity_id
_entity_poly.type
_entity_poly.pdbx_seq_one_letter_code
_entity_poly.pdbx_strand_id
1 'polypeptide(L)'
;MEKTYLDDSGSSKTESGREINPQVNCHHNMKSILRVVRNGVNAGKKYHVCSLWPNDNCGFFKWGDGSEVMRESEEFDALENHSAIVVLEFKKRMLKEKIKKLQVENVTLKKKVQETTKVARQLRHQNLEMIKEFGTVLNLSKCHSSLCLL
;
A
#
# COMPACT_ATOMS: atom_id res chain seq x y z
N MET A 1 -4.21 79.74 7.23
CA MET A 1 -4.94 78.67 7.94
C MET A 1 -4.29 77.36 7.53
N GLU A 2 -3.45 76.89 8.45
CA GLU A 2 -2.62 75.69 8.38
C GLU A 2 -3.43 74.52 8.97
N LYS A 3 -3.52 73.38 8.29
CA LYS A 3 -3.84 72.04 8.87
C LYS A 3 -3.20 70.98 7.97
N THR A 4 -1.94 70.62 8.20
CA THR A 4 -1.42 69.52 9.05
C THR A 4 -1.67 68.12 8.48
N TYR A 5 -0.59 67.51 8.00
CA TYR A 5 -0.40 66.07 7.88
C TYR A 5 -0.44 65.41 9.27
N LEU A 6 -1.07 64.24 9.37
CA LEU A 6 -0.81 63.24 10.40
C LEU A 6 -0.92 61.85 9.75
N ASP A 7 0.23 61.18 9.65
CA ASP A 7 0.33 59.72 9.56
C ASP A 7 0.30 59.16 11.00
N ASP A 8 -0.44 58.07 11.25
CA ASP A 8 0.14 56.90 11.96
C ASP A 8 -0.78 55.66 11.93
N SER A 9 -0.22 54.58 11.40
CA SER A 9 -0.23 53.18 11.89
C SER A 9 -1.37 52.66 12.76
N GLY A 10 -2.05 51.60 12.29
CA GLY A 10 -2.96 50.81 13.11
C GLY A 10 -3.50 49.55 12.42
N SER A 11 -2.66 48.51 12.33
CA SER A 11 -3.09 47.15 12.05
C SER A 11 -4.10 46.67 13.10
N SER A 12 -5.33 46.37 12.70
CA SER A 12 -6.21 45.48 13.46
C SER A 12 -7.01 44.57 12.53
N LYS A 13 -6.59 43.31 12.53
CA LYS A 13 -7.33 42.13 12.10
C LYS A 13 -8.62 42.00 12.92
N THR A 14 -9.67 41.52 12.26
CA THR A 14 -10.67 40.50 12.67
C THR A 14 -11.95 40.75 11.85
N GLU A 15 -12.76 39.80 11.38
CA GLU A 15 -12.82 38.34 11.36
C GLU A 15 -14.03 37.99 10.44
N SER A 16 -14.14 36.71 10.03
CA SER A 16 -15.27 36.10 9.30
C SER A 16 -15.19 36.25 7.77
N GLY A 17 -15.23 35.20 6.95
CA GLY A 17 -15.49 33.79 7.16
C GLY A 17 -15.77 33.19 5.78
N ARG A 18 -15.13 32.04 5.49
CA ARG A 18 -15.25 31.24 4.25
C ARG A 18 -14.72 31.93 2.98
N GLU A 19 -13.63 31.39 2.44
CA GLU A 19 -13.31 31.52 1.01
C GLU A 19 -14.49 30.93 0.22
N ILE A 20 -15.43 31.80 -0.17
CA ILE A 20 -16.38 31.47 -1.23
C ILE A 20 -15.56 31.51 -2.51
N ASN A 21 -14.97 30.36 -2.87
CA ASN A 21 -14.41 30.13 -4.18
C ASN A 21 -15.52 30.48 -5.21
N PRO A 22 -15.40 31.55 -6.00
CA PRO A 22 -16.49 32.02 -6.83
C PRO A 22 -16.64 31.04 -8.00
N GLN A 23 -17.65 30.16 -7.90
CA GLN A 23 -18.07 29.29 -8.99
C GLN A 23 -18.18 30.12 -10.28
N VAL A 24 -17.32 29.81 -11.26
CA VAL A 24 -17.24 30.58 -12.50
C VAL A 24 -18.45 30.23 -13.37
N ASN A 25 -19.45 31.10 -13.36
CA ASN A 25 -20.67 30.95 -14.15
C ASN A 25 -20.58 31.73 -15.46
N CYS A 26 -21.14 31.16 -16.52
CA CYS A 26 -21.32 31.87 -17.79
C CYS A 26 -22.50 32.85 -17.71
N HIS A 27 -22.77 33.61 -18.78
CA HIS A 27 -23.86 34.60 -18.80
C HIS A 27 -25.27 33.99 -18.70
N HIS A 28 -25.41 32.66 -18.79
CA HIS A 28 -26.65 31.94 -18.48
C HIS A 28 -26.83 31.63 -16.99
N ASN A 29 -25.91 32.10 -16.13
CA ASN A 29 -25.80 31.70 -14.71
C ASN A 29 -25.57 30.19 -14.49
N MET A 30 -25.06 29.49 -15.51
CA MET A 30 -24.68 28.08 -15.42
C MET A 30 -23.18 27.91 -15.24
N LYS A 31 -22.76 26.83 -14.56
CA LYS A 31 -21.34 26.47 -14.39
C LYS A 31 -20.65 26.41 -15.76
N SER A 32 -19.56 27.16 -15.89
CA SER A 32 -18.72 27.11 -17.08
C SER A 32 -17.88 25.83 -17.12
N ILE A 33 -17.31 25.51 -18.28
CA ILE A 33 -16.43 24.34 -18.48
C ILE A 33 -15.00 24.83 -18.68
N LEU A 34 -14.06 24.22 -17.97
CA LEU A 34 -12.63 24.46 -18.12
C LEU A 34 -12.08 23.70 -19.33
N ARG A 35 -11.40 24.40 -20.22
CA ARG A 35 -10.75 23.88 -21.43
C ARG A 35 -9.27 24.24 -21.43
N VAL A 36 -8.46 23.52 -22.21
CA VAL A 36 -7.03 23.78 -22.39
C VAL A 36 -6.75 24.21 -23.83
N VAL A 37 -6.01 25.31 -24.00
CA VAL A 37 -5.56 25.75 -25.32
C VAL A 37 -4.58 24.71 -25.89
N ARG A 38 -4.88 24.18 -27.07
CA ARG A 38 -4.08 23.10 -27.68
C ARG A 38 -2.85 23.60 -28.45
N ASN A 39 -2.95 24.77 -29.11
CA ASN A 39 -1.96 25.27 -30.05
C ASN A 39 -1.63 26.76 -29.84
N GLY A 40 -0.46 27.21 -30.33
CA GLY A 40 -0.05 28.62 -30.33
C GLY A 40 0.64 29.08 -29.04
N VAL A 41 0.90 30.40 -28.92
CA VAL A 41 1.66 31.01 -27.81
C VAL A 41 1.02 30.84 -26.43
N ASN A 42 -0.25 30.47 -26.39
CA ASN A 42 -1.00 30.20 -25.15
C ASN A 42 -1.25 28.71 -24.93
N ALA A 43 -0.63 27.81 -25.70
CA ALA A 43 -0.77 26.36 -25.53
C ALA A 43 -0.51 25.95 -24.07
N GLY A 44 -1.37 25.08 -23.54
CA GLY A 44 -1.32 24.63 -22.15
C GLY A 44 -2.05 25.54 -21.15
N LYS A 45 -2.35 26.80 -21.49
CA LYS A 45 -3.18 27.66 -20.63
C LYS A 45 -4.62 27.18 -20.61
N LYS A 46 -5.28 27.29 -19.45
CA LYS A 46 -6.68 26.89 -19.28
C LYS A 46 -7.62 28.08 -19.32
N TYR A 47 -8.83 27.87 -19.81
CA TYR A 47 -9.85 28.91 -19.91
C TYR A 47 -11.25 28.32 -19.73
N HIS A 48 -12.14 29.10 -19.13
CA HIS A 48 -13.55 28.79 -18.97
C HIS A 48 -14.35 29.26 -20.17
N VAL A 49 -15.31 28.43 -20.59
CA VAL A 49 -16.29 28.76 -21.63
C VAL A 49 -17.69 28.34 -21.23
N CYS A 50 -18.69 28.86 -21.93
CA CYS A 50 -20.07 28.41 -21.79
C CYS A 50 -20.20 26.89 -22.00
N SER A 51 -20.92 26.23 -21.10
CA SER A 51 -21.19 24.78 -21.17
C SER A 51 -22.07 24.37 -22.36
N LEU A 52 -22.84 25.31 -22.91
CA LEU A 52 -23.71 25.10 -24.08
C LEU A 52 -23.01 25.30 -25.43
N TRP A 53 -21.70 25.59 -25.44
CA TRP A 53 -20.94 25.68 -26.69
C TRP A 53 -20.89 24.32 -27.42
N PRO A 54 -21.06 24.25 -28.75
CA PRO A 54 -21.15 25.37 -29.70
C PRO A 54 -22.57 25.85 -30.04
N ASN A 55 -23.62 25.15 -29.61
CA ASN A 55 -24.97 25.33 -30.15
C ASN A 55 -25.69 26.57 -29.61
N ASP A 56 -25.51 26.91 -28.32
CA ASP A 56 -26.17 28.05 -27.67
C ASP A 56 -25.17 28.80 -26.79
N ASN A 57 -24.16 29.38 -27.44
CA ASN A 57 -23.03 30.02 -26.76
C ASN A 57 -23.34 31.49 -26.41
N CYS A 58 -23.28 31.85 -25.13
CA CYS A 58 -23.40 33.25 -24.67
C CYS A 58 -22.11 34.08 -24.79
N GLY A 59 -21.06 33.53 -25.41
CA GLY A 59 -19.78 34.22 -25.61
C GLY A 59 -18.92 34.34 -24.35
N PHE A 60 -19.28 33.67 -23.26
CA PHE A 60 -18.50 33.72 -22.02
C PHE A 60 -17.10 33.13 -22.21
N PHE A 61 -16.09 33.88 -21.78
CA PHE A 61 -14.68 33.48 -21.77
C PHE A 61 -13.95 34.08 -20.56
N LYS A 62 -13.19 33.26 -19.83
CA LYS A 62 -12.32 33.72 -18.73
C LYS A 62 -11.08 32.84 -18.65
N TRP A 63 -9.89 33.40 -18.41
CA TRP A 63 -8.71 32.57 -18.11
C TRP A 63 -8.89 31.85 -16.78
N GLY A 64 -8.50 30.58 -16.73
CA GLY A 64 -8.43 29.81 -15.48
C GLY A 64 -7.19 30.20 -14.70
N ASP A 65 -7.33 30.41 -13.39
CA ASP A 65 -6.22 30.44 -12.46
C ASP A 65 -5.78 29.00 -12.16
N GLY A 66 -4.48 28.75 -12.11
CA GLY A 66 -3.92 27.39 -12.00
C GLY A 66 -4.34 26.62 -10.73
N SER A 67 -5.03 27.27 -9.79
CA SER A 67 -5.59 26.74 -8.55
C SER A 67 -6.79 25.80 -8.77
N GLU A 68 -7.62 26.04 -9.78
CA GLU A 68 -8.80 25.19 -10.06
C GLU A 68 -8.42 23.78 -10.54
N VAL A 69 -7.20 23.63 -11.06
CA VAL A 69 -6.66 22.37 -11.59
C VAL A 69 -6.42 21.34 -10.50
N MET A 70 -6.03 21.78 -9.31
CA MET A 70 -5.74 20.88 -8.20
C MET A 70 -7.02 20.17 -7.74
N ARG A 71 -8.14 20.90 -7.68
CA ARG A 71 -9.37 20.40 -7.07
C ARG A 71 -10.11 19.33 -7.89
N GLU A 72 -10.17 19.47 -9.22
CA GLU A 72 -10.92 18.52 -10.06
C GLU A 72 -10.13 17.21 -10.28
N SER A 73 -8.79 17.26 -10.25
CA SER A 73 -7.95 16.06 -10.18
C SER A 73 -7.99 15.39 -8.80
N GLU A 74 -7.96 16.17 -7.72
CA GLU A 74 -7.99 15.65 -6.34
C GLU A 74 -9.28 14.88 -6.03
N GLU A 75 -10.43 15.33 -6.56
CA GLU A 75 -11.72 14.68 -6.32
C GLU A 75 -11.87 13.35 -7.08
N PHE A 76 -11.31 13.24 -8.29
CA PHE A 76 -11.23 11.99 -9.06
C PHE A 76 -10.22 11.01 -8.44
N ASP A 77 -9.04 11.51 -8.07
CA ASP A 77 -7.99 10.71 -7.42
C ASP A 77 -8.48 10.17 -6.06
N ALA A 78 -9.28 10.92 -5.30
CA ALA A 78 -9.84 10.47 -4.03
C ALA A 78 -10.76 9.24 -4.16
N LEU A 79 -11.55 9.15 -5.24
CA LEU A 79 -12.48 8.04 -5.46
C LEU A 79 -11.76 6.76 -5.91
N GLU A 80 -10.79 6.86 -6.82
CA GLU A 80 -9.95 5.73 -7.23
C GLU A 80 -9.09 5.22 -6.05
N ASN A 81 -8.54 6.14 -5.26
CA ASN A 81 -7.83 5.79 -4.03
C ASN A 81 -8.74 5.08 -3.02
N HIS A 82 -9.99 5.52 -2.85
CA HIS A 82 -10.95 4.83 -1.97
C HIS A 82 -11.22 3.38 -2.42
N SER A 83 -11.43 3.18 -3.73
CA SER A 83 -11.57 1.84 -4.32
C SER A 83 -10.31 0.97 -4.10
N ALA A 84 -9.12 1.54 -4.34
CA ALA A 84 -7.85 0.85 -4.15
C ALA A 84 -7.62 0.45 -2.68
N ILE A 85 -7.96 1.32 -1.73
CA ILE A 85 -7.84 1.06 -0.28
C ILE A 85 -8.68 -0.17 0.09
N VAL A 86 -9.94 -0.24 -0.34
CA VAL A 86 -10.83 -1.38 0.00
C VAL A 86 -10.29 -2.70 -0.55
N VAL A 87 -9.77 -2.71 -1.77
CA VAL A 87 -9.13 -3.90 -2.37
C VAL A 87 -7.89 -4.32 -1.59
N LEU A 88 -7.05 -3.36 -1.19
CA LEU A 88 -5.85 -3.63 -0.40
C LEU A 88 -6.18 -4.15 1.00
N GLU A 89 -7.23 -3.62 1.64
CA GLU A 89 -7.71 -4.10 2.94
C GLU A 89 -8.20 -5.55 2.87
N PHE A 90 -8.94 -5.91 1.81
CA PHE A 90 -9.35 -7.29 1.58
C PHE A 90 -8.14 -8.22 1.38
N LYS A 91 -7.18 -7.83 0.54
CA LYS A 91 -5.93 -8.58 0.32
C LYS A 91 -5.15 -8.73 1.63
N LYS A 92 -5.05 -7.68 2.44
CA LYS A 92 -4.40 -7.70 3.75
C LYS A 92 -5.08 -8.70 4.70
N ARG A 93 -6.42 -8.76 4.71
CA ARG A 93 -7.17 -9.73 5.52
C ARG A 93 -6.84 -11.17 5.09
N MET A 94 -6.91 -11.45 3.79
CA MET A 94 -6.61 -12.77 3.23
C MET A 94 -5.18 -13.21 3.51
N LEU A 95 -4.21 -12.31 3.34
CA LEU A 95 -2.81 -12.60 3.65
C LEU A 95 -2.60 -12.88 5.14
N LYS A 96 -3.28 -12.12 6.03
CA LYS A 96 -3.23 -12.35 7.48
C LYS A 96 -3.74 -13.75 7.85
N GLU A 97 -4.82 -14.21 7.23
CA GLU A 97 -5.34 -15.57 7.42
C GLU A 97 -4.39 -16.64 6.88
N LYS A 98 -3.82 -16.42 5.69
CA LYS A 98 -2.83 -17.33 5.09
C LYS A 98 -1.59 -17.48 5.97
N ILE A 99 -1.09 -16.37 6.55
CA ILE A 99 0.02 -16.38 7.50
C ILE A 99 -0.33 -17.21 8.73
N LYS A 100 -1.51 -17.00 9.32
CA LYS A 100 -1.96 -17.81 10.48
C LYS A 100 -1.99 -19.30 10.15
N LYS A 101 -2.52 -19.66 8.98
CA LYS A 101 -2.58 -21.07 8.54
C LYS A 101 -1.18 -21.67 8.39
N LEU A 102 -0.27 -20.95 7.71
CA LEU A 102 1.12 -21.37 7.54
C LEU A 102 1.88 -21.45 8.88
N GLN A 103 1.56 -20.60 9.86
CA GLN A 103 2.15 -20.69 11.20
C GLN A 103 1.74 -21.98 11.91
N VAL A 104 0.45 -22.34 11.86
CA VAL A 104 -0.05 -23.61 12.44
C VAL A 104 0.58 -24.82 11.76
N GLU A 105 0.67 -24.79 10.44
CA GLU A 105 1.29 -25.87 9.65
C GLU A 105 2.79 -26.01 9.96
N ASN A 106 3.52 -24.89 10.08
CA ASN A 106 4.92 -24.90 10.50
C ASN A 106 5.12 -25.54 11.88
N VAL A 107 4.27 -25.19 12.86
CA VAL A 107 4.36 -25.80 14.20
C VAL A 107 4.12 -27.31 14.11
N THR A 108 3.16 -27.74 13.29
CA THR A 108 2.83 -29.15 13.10
C THR A 108 3.98 -29.91 12.45
N LEU A 109 4.54 -29.38 11.35
CA LEU A 109 5.67 -29.98 10.66
C LEU A 109 6.91 -30.03 11.55
N LYS A 110 7.19 -28.99 12.34
CA LYS A 110 8.29 -29.01 13.31
C LYS A 110 8.16 -30.15 14.32
N LYS A 111 6.95 -30.42 14.84
CA LYS A 111 6.70 -31.56 15.73
C LYS A 111 6.94 -32.90 15.02
N LYS A 112 6.46 -33.05 13.78
CA LYS A 112 6.68 -34.27 12.97
C LYS A 112 8.18 -34.51 12.70
N VAL A 113 8.92 -33.46 12.37
CA VAL A 113 10.38 -33.51 12.16
C VAL A 113 11.10 -33.89 13.45
N GLN A 114 10.70 -33.32 14.59
CA GLN A 114 11.29 -33.68 15.88
C GLN A 114 11.06 -35.16 16.21
N GLU A 115 9.85 -35.67 15.99
CA GLU A 115 9.52 -37.06 16.30
C GLU A 115 10.25 -38.05 15.38
N THR A 116 10.25 -37.79 14.08
CA THR A 116 11.04 -38.58 13.12
C THR A 116 12.53 -38.57 13.45
N THR A 117 13.07 -37.43 13.89
CA THR A 117 14.48 -37.33 14.33
C THR A 117 14.76 -38.18 15.57
N LYS A 118 13.84 -38.24 16.53
CA LYS A 118 13.98 -39.11 17.71
C LYS A 118 13.97 -40.58 17.31
N VAL A 119 13.02 -41.00 16.48
CA VAL A 119 12.94 -42.39 15.99
C VAL A 119 14.21 -42.76 15.24
N ALA A 120 14.72 -41.89 14.37
CA ALA A 120 15.97 -42.13 13.65
C ALA A 120 17.18 -42.25 14.59
N ARG A 121 17.24 -41.47 15.69
CA ARG A 121 18.28 -41.62 16.72
C ARG A 121 18.16 -42.95 17.45
N GLN A 122 16.93 -43.35 17.81
CA GLN A 122 16.68 -44.61 18.51
C GLN A 122 17.11 -45.81 17.67
N LEU A 123 16.73 -45.84 16.39
CA LEU A 123 17.13 -46.90 15.47
C LEU A 123 18.66 -46.95 15.28
N ARG A 124 19.32 -45.79 15.17
CA ARG A 124 20.79 -45.75 15.13
C ARG A 124 21.42 -46.34 16.39
N HIS A 125 20.86 -46.04 17.57
CA HIS A 125 21.35 -46.60 18.81
C HIS A 125 21.15 -48.12 18.87
N GLN A 126 19.94 -48.61 18.53
CA GLN A 126 19.64 -50.05 18.47
C GLN A 126 20.57 -50.78 17.48
N ASN A 127 20.82 -50.21 16.31
CA ASN A 127 21.76 -50.78 15.34
C ASN A 127 23.19 -50.87 15.89
N LEU A 128 23.66 -49.85 16.63
CA LEU A 128 24.99 -49.87 17.24
C LEU A 128 25.11 -50.94 18.33
N GLU A 129 24.10 -51.09 19.19
CA GLU A 129 24.08 -52.13 20.21
C GLU A 129 24.07 -53.52 19.58
N MET A 130 23.24 -53.73 18.56
CA MET A 130 23.19 -54.99 17.81
C MET A 130 24.56 -55.33 17.17
N ILE A 131 25.27 -54.35 16.60
CA ILE A 131 26.61 -54.56 16.03
C ILE A 131 27.62 -54.97 17.12
N LYS A 132 27.57 -54.35 18.29
CA LYS A 132 28.45 -54.71 19.42
C LYS A 132 28.19 -56.15 19.87
N GLU A 133 26.93 -56.54 20.04
CA GLU A 133 26.54 -57.90 20.42
C GLU A 133 27.00 -58.94 19.39
N PHE A 134 26.84 -58.67 18.09
CA PHE A 134 27.35 -59.57 17.06
C PHE A 134 28.87 -59.71 17.09
N GLY A 135 29.58 -58.61 17.35
CA GLY A 135 31.04 -58.62 17.50
C GLY A 135 31.53 -59.44 18.69
N THR A 136 30.83 -59.38 19.83
CA THR A 136 31.20 -60.18 21.02
C THR A 136 30.97 -61.68 20.79
N VAL A 137 29.87 -62.06 20.14
CA VAL A 137 29.56 -63.46 19.79
C VAL A 137 30.62 -64.05 18.85
N LEU A 138 31.01 -63.30 17.82
CA LEU A 138 32.08 -63.74 16.89
C LEU A 138 33.43 -63.90 17.61
N ASN A 139 33.78 -63.01 18.52
CA ASN A 139 35.02 -63.13 19.30
C ASN A 139 34.99 -64.31 20.28
N LEU A 140 33.86 -64.57 20.93
CA LEU A 140 33.69 -65.73 21.81
C LEU A 140 33.86 -67.05 21.05
N SER A 141 33.27 -67.14 19.84
CA SER A 141 33.38 -68.34 18.99
C SER A 141 34.83 -68.62 18.54
N LYS A 142 35.62 -67.59 18.25
CA LYS A 142 37.05 -67.69 17.90
C LYS A 142 37.93 -68.15 19.08
N CYS A 143 37.57 -67.78 20.31
CA CYS A 143 38.24 -68.26 21.52
C CYS A 143 37.97 -69.76 21.75
N HIS A 144 36.72 -70.19 21.56
CA HIS A 144 36.33 -71.60 21.73
C HIS A 144 37.00 -72.52 20.69
N SER A 145 37.14 -72.07 19.44
CA SER A 145 37.86 -72.86 18.42
C SER A 145 39.36 -72.98 18.70
N SER A 146 39.97 -71.93 19.27
CA SER A 146 41.40 -71.93 19.62
C SER A 146 41.70 -72.81 20.83
N LEU A 147 40.75 -72.97 21.76
CA LEU A 147 40.85 -73.84 22.93
C LEU A 147 40.59 -75.33 22.63
N CYS A 148 40.00 -75.67 21.48
CA CYS A 148 39.82 -77.08 21.06
C CYS A 148 41.02 -77.66 20.29
N LEU A 149 42.07 -76.86 20.05
CA LEU A 149 43.29 -77.26 19.32
C LEU A 149 44.49 -77.53 20.24
N LEU A 150 44.30 -77.53 21.56
CA LEU A 150 45.26 -77.95 22.59
C LEU A 150 44.71 -79.18 23.30
#